data_AF-A0A081C0F4-F1
#
_entry.id   AF-A0A081C0F4-F1
#
_cell.length_a   1.000
_cell.length_b   1.000
_cell.length_c   1.000
_cell.angle_alpha   90.00
_cell.angle_beta   90.00
_cell.angle_gamma   90.00
#
_symmetry.space_group_name_H-M   'P 1'
#
loop_
_entity.id
_entity.type
_entity.pdbx_description
1 polymer ?
#
loop_
_entity_poly.entity_id
_entity_poly.type
_entity_poly.pdbx_seq_one_letter_code
_entity_poly.pdbx_strand_id
1 'polypeptide(L)'
;MAIDLIAKYCQTCQHYIQVTQECCLLKENRLEVIFAIGPCQPAEMVRQVVKSLLSKRRNERKNLTQDILSTAFELTELLKQQRLTKRFTIYALKSYLTKTIRERLLPRLHCEDCSYLSLTKPAICQRETIISANGEVVNPNYGNKRFPSDHACTGFEALAPSGSAEINSENKILLLLIADALSQRAVHARDQNKAEYERHYLVFSLLVQWCEEEDCSWQEWKQYTASLFHKTVRTIERDLDKMIKFLQESDVI
;
A
#
# COMPACT_ATOMS: atom_id res chain seq x y z
N MET A 1 8.62 13.54 -14.33
CA MET A 1 7.16 13.30 -14.40
C MET A 1 6.49 13.11 -13.04
N ALA A 2 6.64 11.99 -12.30
CA ALA A 2 5.96 11.85 -11.00
C ALA A 2 6.50 12.79 -9.89
N ILE A 3 7.79 13.17 -9.96
CA ILE A 3 8.42 14.10 -9.01
C ILE A 3 7.87 15.52 -9.15
N ASP A 4 7.57 15.94 -10.39
CA ASP A 4 7.12 17.29 -10.69
C ASP A 4 5.67 17.51 -10.25
N LEU A 5 4.83 16.47 -10.31
CA LEU A 5 3.46 16.51 -9.79
C LEU A 5 3.43 16.64 -8.26
N ILE A 6 4.24 15.86 -7.55
CA ILE A 6 4.30 15.89 -6.07
C ILE A 6 4.84 17.23 -5.57
N ALA A 7 5.88 17.77 -6.22
CA ALA A 7 6.41 19.10 -5.90
C ALA A 7 5.35 20.20 -6.14
N LYS A 8 4.56 20.09 -7.21
CA LYS A 8 3.48 21.03 -7.55
C LYS A 8 2.34 21.01 -6.53
N TYR A 9 1.92 19.84 -6.05
CA TYR A 9 0.89 19.72 -5.00
C TYR A 9 1.36 20.22 -3.63
N CYS A 10 2.66 20.14 -3.35
CA CYS A 10 3.21 20.63 -2.09
C CYS A 10 3.50 22.14 -2.07
N GLN A 11 3.70 22.79 -3.23
CA GLN A 11 3.89 24.24 -3.28
C GLN A 11 2.66 25.04 -2.83
N THR A 12 1.47 24.45 -2.92
CA THR A 12 0.20 25.01 -2.43
C THR A 12 -0.21 24.48 -1.06
N CYS A 13 0.61 23.64 -0.44
CA CYS A 13 0.33 23.07 0.87
C CYS A 13 0.62 24.12 1.96
N GLN A 14 -0.37 24.44 2.78
CA GLN A 14 -0.23 25.37 3.90
C GLN A 14 0.84 24.96 4.93
N HIS A 15 1.23 23.69 4.94
CA HIS A 15 2.25 23.16 5.83
C HIS A 15 3.67 23.24 5.25
N TYR A 16 3.83 23.62 3.98
CA TYR A 16 5.11 23.72 3.30
C TYR A 16 5.60 25.18 3.30
N ILE A 17 6.75 25.42 3.94
CA ILE A 17 7.38 26.73 4.02
C ILE A 17 8.30 26.88 2.81
N GLN A 18 7.92 27.71 1.83
CA GLN A 18 8.68 27.88 0.60
C GLN A 18 10.12 28.38 0.83
N VAL A 19 10.32 29.26 1.82
CA VAL A 19 11.64 29.85 2.13
C VAL A 19 12.65 28.80 2.61
N THR A 20 12.23 27.91 3.50
CA THR A 20 13.11 26.87 4.08
C THR A 20 13.02 25.54 3.32
N GLN A 21 12.04 25.40 2.43
CA GLN A 21 11.65 24.15 1.78
C GLN A 21 11.28 23.02 2.75
N GLU A 22 10.95 23.36 4.00
CA GLU A 22 10.54 22.41 5.03
C GLU A 22 9.01 22.28 5.11
N CYS A 23 8.55 21.14 5.62
CA CYS A 23 7.16 20.83 5.88
C CYS A 23 6.93 20.70 7.39
N CYS A 24 6.07 21.54 7.94
CA CYS A 24 5.74 21.53 9.38
C CYS A 24 5.09 20.20 9.79
N LEU A 25 4.26 19.59 8.94
CA LEU A 25 3.69 18.26 9.20
C LEU A 25 4.78 17.21 9.39
N LEU A 26 5.82 17.22 8.54
CA LEU A 26 6.96 16.30 8.66
C LEU A 26 7.77 16.54 9.92
N LYS A 27 7.84 17.80 10.37
CA LYS A 27 8.60 18.22 11.54
C LYS A 27 7.91 17.82 12.84
N GLU A 28 6.60 18.02 12.92
CA GLU A 28 5.84 17.95 14.17
C GLU A 28 5.19 16.59 14.40
N ASN A 29 4.87 15.85 13.35
CA ASN A 29 4.02 14.67 13.43
C ASN A 29 4.73 13.36 13.08
N ARG A 30 4.09 12.25 13.46
CA ARG A 30 4.41 10.91 12.96
C ARG A 30 3.94 10.75 11.52
N LEU A 31 4.51 9.77 10.82
CA LEU A 31 4.12 9.44 9.46
C LEU A 31 2.63 9.09 9.37
N GLU A 32 2.03 8.49 10.39
CA GLU A 32 0.58 8.25 10.47
C GLU A 32 -0.27 9.46 10.06
N VAL A 33 -0.03 10.61 10.70
CA VAL A 33 -0.75 11.86 10.39
C VAL A 33 -0.47 12.31 8.96
N ILE A 34 0.78 12.19 8.51
CA ILE A 34 1.19 12.57 7.15
C ILE A 34 0.50 11.67 6.10
N PHE A 35 0.29 10.39 6.41
CA PHE A 35 -0.44 9.46 5.55
C PHE A 35 -1.94 9.73 5.53
N ALA A 36 -2.52 10.18 6.65
CA ALA A 36 -3.94 10.50 6.72
C ALA A 36 -4.30 11.83 6.04
N ILE A 37 -3.54 12.90 6.30
CA ILE A 37 -3.92 14.27 5.90
C ILE A 37 -2.92 14.95 4.96
N GLY A 38 -1.80 14.30 4.63
CA GLY A 38 -0.75 14.90 3.81
C GLY A 38 -1.14 14.98 2.34
N PRO A 39 -1.15 16.17 1.71
CA PRO A 39 -1.49 16.32 0.29
C PRO A 39 -0.42 15.74 -0.65
N CYS A 40 0.74 15.35 -0.09
CA CYS A 40 1.84 14.73 -0.84
C CYS A 40 1.61 13.26 -1.21
N GLN A 41 0.46 12.67 -0.83
CA GLN A 41 0.07 11.29 -1.15
C GLN A 41 1.17 10.26 -0.84
N PRO A 42 1.62 10.15 0.43
CA PRO A 42 2.74 9.29 0.79
C PRO A 42 2.48 7.80 0.55
N ALA A 43 1.23 7.34 0.63
CA ALA A 43 0.85 5.96 0.26
C ALA A 43 1.15 5.67 -1.23
N GLU A 44 0.90 6.64 -2.12
CA GLU A 44 1.25 6.49 -3.53
C GLU A 44 2.77 6.51 -3.73
N MET A 45 3.52 7.30 -2.94
CA MET A 45 4.99 7.22 -2.96
C MET A 45 5.48 5.81 -2.59
N VAL A 46 4.91 5.18 -1.56
CA VAL A 46 5.22 3.80 -1.18
C VAL A 46 4.89 2.85 -2.34
N ARG A 47 3.68 2.92 -2.90
CA ARG A 47 3.23 2.09 -4.04
C ARG A 47 4.18 2.20 -5.23
N GLN A 48 4.62 3.40 -5.58
CA GLN A 48 5.56 3.64 -6.69
C GLN A 48 6.95 3.05 -6.42
N VAL A 49 7.46 3.16 -5.19
CA VAL A 49 8.74 2.53 -4.81
C VAL A 49 8.62 1.01 -4.90
N VAL A 50 7.58 0.43 -4.32
CA VAL A 50 7.30 -1.01 -4.35
C VAL A 50 7.18 -1.49 -5.79
N LYS A 51 6.37 -0.82 -6.63
CA LYS A 51 6.24 -1.10 -8.06
C LYS A 51 7.59 -1.08 -8.76
N SER A 52 8.43 -0.07 -8.52
CA SER A 52 9.75 0.04 -9.13
C SER A 52 10.68 -1.13 -8.73
N LEU A 53 10.60 -1.59 -7.49
CA LEU A 53 11.40 -2.71 -7.00
C LEU A 53 10.90 -4.06 -7.53
N LEU A 54 9.58 -4.30 -7.48
CA LEU A 54 8.98 -5.55 -7.91
C LEU A 54 8.96 -5.73 -9.43
N SER A 55 8.80 -4.65 -10.20
CA SER A 55 8.79 -4.72 -11.68
C SER A 55 10.13 -5.21 -12.24
N LYS A 56 11.24 -5.02 -11.52
CA LYS A 56 12.55 -5.57 -11.91
C LYS A 56 12.61 -7.10 -11.86
N ARG A 57 11.65 -7.72 -11.16
CA ARG A 57 11.50 -9.18 -11.00
C ARG A 57 10.17 -9.68 -11.55
N ARG A 58 9.61 -8.99 -12.56
CA ARG A 58 8.30 -9.31 -13.15
C ARG A 58 8.18 -10.78 -13.59
N ASN A 59 9.24 -11.36 -14.14
CA ASN A 59 9.23 -12.74 -14.65
C ASN A 59 9.17 -13.80 -13.54
N GLU A 60 9.43 -13.42 -12.28
CA GLU A 60 9.47 -14.33 -11.13
C GLU A 60 8.12 -14.37 -10.38
N ARG A 61 7.10 -13.61 -10.82
CA ARG A 61 5.86 -13.39 -10.06
C ARG A 61 4.61 -13.65 -10.90
N LYS A 62 3.71 -14.50 -10.38
CA LYS A 62 2.43 -14.85 -11.02
C LYS A 62 1.45 -13.66 -11.05
N ASN A 63 1.42 -12.82 -10.01
CA ASN A 63 0.49 -11.69 -9.92
C ASN A 63 1.18 -10.40 -9.42
N LEU A 64 1.94 -9.75 -10.31
CA LEU A 64 2.70 -8.54 -9.99
C LEU A 64 1.81 -7.40 -9.44
N THR A 65 0.59 -7.24 -9.95
CA THR A 65 -0.32 -6.17 -9.51
C THR A 65 -0.75 -6.36 -8.07
N GLN A 66 -1.17 -7.57 -7.72
CA GLN A 66 -1.57 -7.91 -6.35
C GLN A 66 -0.39 -7.78 -5.38
N ASP A 67 0.78 -8.27 -5.77
CA ASP A 67 2.00 -8.17 -4.97
C ASP A 67 2.39 -6.72 -4.67
N ILE A 68 2.22 -5.81 -5.65
CA ILE A 68 2.47 -4.38 -5.46
C ILE A 68 1.50 -3.81 -4.43
N LEU A 69 0.21 -4.14 -4.54
CA LEU A 69 -0.84 -3.61 -3.66
C LEU A 69 -0.66 -4.10 -2.21
N SER A 70 -0.53 -5.41 -2.01
CA SER A 70 -0.37 -6.01 -0.69
C SER A 70 0.92 -5.52 0.00
N THR A 71 2.04 -5.54 -0.73
CA THR A 71 3.34 -5.11 -0.19
C THR A 71 3.34 -3.62 0.14
N ALA A 72 2.69 -2.78 -0.68
CA ALA A 72 2.57 -1.35 -0.41
C ALA A 72 1.69 -1.07 0.82
N PHE A 73 0.61 -1.83 1.01
CA PHE A 73 -0.24 -1.73 2.20
C PHE A 73 0.53 -2.09 3.47
N GLU A 74 1.16 -3.26 3.53
CA GLU A 74 1.92 -3.71 4.71
C GLU A 74 3.03 -2.73 5.10
N LEU A 75 3.77 -2.23 4.10
CA LEU A 75 4.82 -1.25 4.34
C LEU A 75 4.26 0.09 4.81
N THR A 76 3.11 0.50 4.29
CA THR A 76 2.42 1.71 4.74
C THR A 76 2.08 1.62 6.23
N GLU A 77 1.45 0.52 6.67
CA GLU A 77 1.12 0.32 8.09
C GLU A 77 2.35 0.33 9.00
N LEU A 78 3.44 -0.32 8.57
CA LEU A 78 4.70 -0.30 9.31
C LEU A 78 5.34 1.10 9.38
N LEU A 79 5.22 1.87 8.31
CA LEU A 79 5.81 3.21 8.23
C LEU A 79 5.02 4.24 9.04
N LYS A 80 3.71 4.11 9.18
CA LYS A 80 2.85 5.06 9.94
C LYS A 80 3.39 5.32 11.36
N GLN A 81 3.93 4.30 12.02
CA GLN A 81 4.45 4.39 13.39
C GLN A 81 5.76 5.17 13.51
N GLN A 82 6.42 5.48 12.38
CA GLN A 82 7.75 6.10 12.37
C GLN A 82 7.67 7.64 12.31
N ARG A 83 8.80 8.29 12.57
CA ARG A 83 8.96 9.75 12.47
C ARG A 83 10.26 10.10 11.75
N LEU A 84 10.21 11.11 10.88
CA LEU A 84 11.42 11.69 10.31
C LEU A 84 12.22 12.42 11.39
N THR A 85 13.51 12.09 11.52
CA THR A 85 14.38 12.67 12.55
C THR A 85 15.24 13.81 12.04
N LYS A 86 15.43 13.92 10.73
CA LYS A 86 16.29 14.92 10.09
C LYS A 86 15.71 15.32 8.74
N ARG A 87 15.90 16.60 8.39
CA ARG A 87 15.50 17.22 7.12
C ARG A 87 14.00 17.01 6.86
N PHE A 88 13.19 18.02 7.15
CA PHE A 88 11.73 17.91 7.07
C PHE A 88 11.20 18.26 5.69
N THR A 89 11.85 17.78 4.62
CA THR A 89 11.48 18.08 3.24
C THR A 89 10.80 16.89 2.59
N ILE A 90 10.00 17.11 1.54
CA ILE A 90 9.34 16.02 0.80
C ILE A 90 10.37 15.10 0.14
N TYR A 91 11.49 15.66 -0.32
CA TYR A 91 12.61 14.87 -0.84
C TYR A 91 13.21 13.96 0.25
N ALA A 92 13.33 14.45 1.48
CA ALA A 92 13.78 13.64 2.60
C ALA A 92 12.77 12.54 2.96
N LEU A 93 11.47 12.84 2.97
CA LEU A 93 10.42 11.81 3.12
C LEU A 93 10.54 10.74 2.04
N LYS A 94 10.57 11.12 0.76
CA LYS A 94 10.70 10.18 -0.36
C LYS A 94 11.97 9.34 -0.24
N SER A 95 13.10 9.97 0.07
CA SER A 95 14.38 9.28 0.25
C SER A 95 14.32 8.30 1.41
N TYR A 96 13.70 8.70 2.52
CA TYR A 96 13.48 7.85 3.69
C TYR A 96 12.63 6.64 3.34
N LEU A 97 11.44 6.85 2.76
CA LEU A 97 10.54 5.79 2.30
C LEU A 97 11.28 4.84 1.36
N THR A 98 11.99 5.37 0.37
CA THR A 98 12.74 4.54 -0.59
C THR A 98 13.79 3.66 0.10
N LYS A 99 14.55 4.24 1.04
CA LYS A 99 15.57 3.53 1.80
C LYS A 99 14.95 2.45 2.68
N THR A 100 13.97 2.82 3.51
CA THR A 100 13.31 1.89 4.44
C THR A 100 12.61 0.75 3.69
N ILE A 101 11.91 1.06 2.59
CA ILE A 101 11.26 0.05 1.75
C ILE A 101 12.30 -0.89 1.15
N ARG A 102 13.41 -0.39 0.60
CA ARG A 102 14.48 -1.27 0.07
C ARG A 102 15.04 -2.17 1.16
N GLU A 103 15.35 -1.60 2.32
CA GLU A 103 15.91 -2.37 3.46
C GLU A 103 14.94 -3.43 4.00
N ARG A 104 13.63 -3.20 3.90
CA ARG A 104 12.60 -4.14 4.39
C ARG A 104 12.14 -5.15 3.33
N LEU A 105 12.04 -4.71 2.09
CA LEU A 105 11.50 -5.49 0.97
C LEU A 105 12.60 -6.37 0.34
N LEU A 106 13.86 -5.90 0.27
CA LEU A 106 14.95 -6.72 -0.26
C LEU A 106 15.15 -8.02 0.54
N PRO A 107 15.19 -8.04 1.89
CA PRO A 107 15.29 -9.29 2.65
C PRO A 107 14.07 -10.20 2.47
N ARG A 108 12.85 -9.66 2.43
CA ARG A 108 11.62 -10.44 2.17
C ARG A 108 11.56 -11.09 0.78
N LEU A 109 12.43 -10.66 -0.14
CA LEU A 109 12.60 -11.27 -1.46
C LEU A 109 13.62 -12.43 -1.48
N HIS A 110 14.15 -12.83 -0.33
CA HIS A 110 15.06 -13.96 -0.20
C HIS A 110 14.30 -15.18 0.36
N CYS A 111 14.75 -16.37 -0.01
CA CYS A 111 14.26 -17.66 0.46
C CYS A 111 13.94 -17.64 1.98
N GLU A 112 12.69 -17.98 2.34
CA GLU A 112 12.19 -18.00 3.72
C GLU A 112 12.96 -18.97 4.65
N ASP A 113 13.76 -19.87 4.08
CA ASP A 113 14.55 -20.90 4.77
C ASP A 113 16.08 -20.65 4.76
N CYS A 114 16.52 -19.44 4.38
CA CYS A 114 17.91 -19.03 4.58
C CYS A 114 18.06 -18.43 5.98
N SER A 115 18.83 -19.07 6.87
CA SER A 115 19.10 -18.53 8.21
C SER A 115 19.74 -17.14 8.15
N TYR A 116 18.99 -16.14 8.59
CA TYR A 116 19.46 -14.79 8.87
C TYR A 116 20.24 -14.78 10.19
N LEU A 117 21.53 -15.11 10.16
CA LEU A 117 22.40 -14.86 11.32
C LEU A 117 23.04 -13.46 11.32
N SER A 118 22.66 -12.56 10.41
CA SER A 118 22.83 -11.11 10.65
C SER A 118 21.95 -10.26 9.73
N LEU A 119 21.57 -9.07 10.22
CA LEU A 119 20.87 -8.00 9.50
C LEU A 119 21.59 -7.49 8.24
N THR A 120 22.80 -7.97 7.93
CA THR A 120 23.62 -7.44 6.83
C THR A 120 23.81 -8.39 5.65
N LYS A 121 23.75 -9.73 5.79
CA LYS A 121 23.82 -10.72 4.68
C LYS A 121 23.30 -12.11 5.12
N PRO A 122 22.38 -12.77 4.39
CA PRO A 122 22.14 -14.21 4.56
C PRO A 122 23.32 -14.97 3.96
N ALA A 123 24.04 -15.75 4.77
CA ALA A 123 25.34 -16.29 4.37
C ALA A 123 25.28 -17.72 3.79
N ILE A 124 24.30 -18.55 4.16
CA ILE A 124 24.23 -19.98 3.78
C ILE A 124 22.76 -20.40 3.60
N CYS A 125 22.43 -21.13 2.54
CA CYS A 125 21.09 -21.67 2.34
C CYS A 125 20.90 -22.97 3.16
N GLN A 126 19.79 -23.07 3.90
CA GLN A 126 19.51 -24.24 4.75
C GLN A 126 18.36 -25.11 4.22
N ARG A 127 17.78 -24.76 3.07
CA ARG A 127 16.69 -25.52 2.47
C ARG A 127 17.24 -26.70 1.67
N GLU A 128 16.95 -27.92 2.11
CA GLU A 128 17.44 -29.15 1.47
C GLU A 128 16.78 -29.44 0.12
N THR A 129 15.49 -29.09 -0.04
CA THR A 129 14.69 -29.40 -1.25
C THR A 129 13.93 -28.19 -1.80
N ILE A 130 13.68 -28.15 -3.11
CA ILE A 130 12.87 -27.15 -3.82
C ILE A 130 11.82 -27.83 -4.69
N ILE A 131 10.69 -27.19 -4.93
CA ILE A 131 9.63 -27.74 -5.78
C ILE A 131 9.92 -27.35 -7.24
N SER A 132 10.12 -28.35 -8.09
CA SER A 132 10.29 -28.18 -9.53
C SER A 132 9.07 -28.67 -10.31
N ALA A 133 9.04 -28.46 -11.63
CA ALA A 133 8.01 -29.02 -12.50
C ALA A 133 7.90 -30.56 -12.43
N ASN A 134 8.95 -31.23 -11.93
CA ASN A 134 9.02 -32.69 -11.80
C ASN A 134 8.89 -33.16 -10.34
N GLY A 135 8.44 -32.29 -9.42
CA GLY A 135 8.32 -32.57 -7.99
C GLY A 135 9.48 -32.00 -7.15
N GLU A 136 9.60 -32.47 -5.91
CA GLU A 136 10.66 -32.06 -4.99
C GLU A 136 12.03 -32.55 -5.48
N VAL A 137 12.96 -31.62 -5.65
CA VAL A 137 14.35 -31.90 -6.03
C VAL A 137 15.30 -31.28 -5.02
N VAL A 138 16.49 -31.86 -4.87
CA VAL A 138 17.52 -31.32 -3.97
C VAL A 138 17.88 -29.90 -4.39
N ASN A 139 17.90 -28.99 -3.43
CA ASN A 139 18.28 -27.61 -3.67
C ASN A 139 19.78 -27.56 -3.99
N PRO A 140 20.19 -27.15 -5.20
CA PRO A 140 21.60 -27.08 -5.57
C PRO A 140 22.39 -26.06 -4.72
N ASN A 141 21.68 -25.17 -4.01
CA ASN A 141 22.29 -24.18 -3.15
C ASN A 141 22.33 -24.59 -1.67
N TYR A 142 21.80 -25.76 -1.28
CA TYR A 142 21.83 -26.23 0.11
C TYR A 142 23.26 -26.29 0.64
N GLY A 143 23.51 -25.71 1.82
CA GLY A 143 24.83 -25.64 2.44
C GLY A 143 25.82 -24.68 1.78
N ASN A 144 25.47 -24.09 0.63
CA ASN A 144 26.35 -23.18 -0.12
C ASN A 144 26.23 -21.73 0.35
N LYS A 145 27.34 -20.99 0.25
CA LYS A 145 27.36 -19.56 0.56
C LYS A 145 26.59 -18.74 -0.49
N ARG A 146 25.87 -17.71 -0.04
CA ARG A 146 25.06 -16.85 -0.91
C ARG A 146 25.49 -15.38 -0.82
N PHE A 147 25.52 -14.71 -1.96
CA PHE A 147 25.67 -13.26 -2.05
C PHE A 147 24.29 -12.57 -2.02
N PRO A 148 24.21 -11.31 -1.55
CA PRO A 148 22.96 -10.54 -1.55
C PRO A 148 22.33 -10.32 -2.94
N SER A 149 23.10 -10.52 -4.01
CA SER A 149 22.65 -10.43 -5.40
C SER A 149 22.11 -11.75 -5.96
N ASP A 150 22.27 -12.87 -5.25
CA ASP A 150 21.89 -14.17 -5.77
C ASP A 150 20.37 -14.30 -5.86
N HIS A 151 19.87 -14.82 -6.97
CA HIS A 151 18.44 -15.06 -7.20
C HIS A 151 17.86 -16.02 -6.16
N ALA A 152 16.62 -15.77 -5.72
CA ALA A 152 15.90 -16.76 -4.92
C ALA A 152 15.86 -18.10 -5.69
N CYS A 153 16.01 -19.24 -4.99
CA CYS A 153 15.90 -20.56 -5.63
C CYS A 153 14.62 -20.66 -6.49
N THR A 154 14.70 -21.14 -7.72
CA THR A 154 13.52 -21.35 -8.57
C THR A 154 12.61 -22.41 -7.96
N GLY A 155 11.29 -22.19 -7.93
CA GLY A 155 10.33 -23.14 -7.33
C GLY A 155 9.59 -22.65 -6.08
N PHE A 156 9.57 -21.35 -5.79
CA PHE A 156 8.77 -20.81 -4.69
C PHE A 156 7.29 -20.83 -5.02
N GLU A 157 6.52 -21.58 -4.24
CA GLU A 157 5.16 -21.19 -3.88
C GLU A 157 5.27 -20.46 -2.55
N ALA A 158 4.65 -19.28 -2.44
CA ALA A 158 4.61 -18.55 -1.18
C ALA A 158 3.93 -19.44 -0.14
N LEU A 159 4.60 -19.71 0.98
CA LEU A 159 3.93 -20.37 2.09
C LEU A 159 2.83 -19.43 2.56
N ALA A 160 1.60 -19.94 2.57
CA ALA A 160 0.47 -19.21 3.14
C ALA A 160 0.85 -18.80 4.57
N PRO A 161 0.63 -17.53 4.97
CA PRO A 161 1.03 -17.03 6.27
C PRO A 161 0.36 -17.88 7.35
N SER A 162 1.18 -18.65 8.07
CA SER A 162 0.74 -19.47 9.18
C SER A 162 0.28 -18.56 10.33
N GLY A 163 -1.01 -18.56 10.60
CA GLY A 163 -1.57 -18.16 11.88
C GLY A 163 -1.72 -16.65 12.10
N SER A 164 -2.69 -16.05 11.41
CA SER A 164 -3.45 -14.93 11.99
C SER A 164 -4.86 -15.02 11.43
N ALA A 165 -5.85 -14.97 12.34
CA ALA A 165 -7.28 -15.16 12.10
C ALA A 165 -7.73 -14.86 10.66
N GLU A 166 -8.35 -15.86 10.03
CA GLU A 166 -8.94 -15.82 8.70
C GLU A 166 -10.04 -14.74 8.60
N ILE A 167 -9.63 -13.48 8.48
CA ILE A 167 -10.43 -12.51 7.75
C ILE A 167 -10.30 -12.94 6.30
N ASN A 168 -11.33 -13.63 5.81
CA ASN A 168 -11.45 -14.26 4.50
C ASN A 168 -10.68 -13.47 3.42
N SER A 169 -9.52 -14.00 3.01
CA SER A 169 -8.54 -13.30 2.17
C SER A 169 -9.13 -12.78 0.85
N GLU A 170 -10.20 -13.45 0.37
CA GLU A 170 -10.98 -13.06 -0.80
C GLU A 170 -11.73 -11.73 -0.59
N ASN A 171 -12.31 -11.51 0.58
CA ASN A 171 -13.02 -10.27 0.91
C ASN A 171 -12.05 -9.08 0.93
N LYS A 172 -10.84 -9.25 1.49
CA LYS A 172 -9.82 -8.19 1.48
C LYS A 172 -9.40 -7.81 0.06
N ILE A 173 -9.26 -8.79 -0.84
CA ILE A 173 -8.93 -8.54 -2.25
C ILE A 173 -10.06 -7.77 -2.93
N LEU A 174 -11.32 -8.17 -2.71
CA LEU A 174 -12.48 -7.49 -3.26
C LEU A 174 -12.55 -6.02 -2.81
N LEU A 175 -12.33 -5.76 -1.52
CA LEU A 175 -12.32 -4.39 -0.98
C LEU A 175 -11.23 -3.52 -1.63
N LEU A 176 -10.04 -4.09 -1.89
CA LEU A 176 -8.96 -3.39 -2.58
C LEU A 176 -9.30 -3.10 -4.05
N LEU A 177 -9.95 -4.04 -4.75
CA LEU A 177 -10.39 -3.85 -6.14
C LEU A 177 -11.44 -2.74 -6.24
N ILE A 178 -12.41 -2.72 -5.32
CA ILE A 178 -13.43 -1.66 -5.25
C ILE A 178 -12.76 -0.30 -4.97
N ALA A 179 -11.82 -0.25 -4.02
CA ALA A 179 -11.09 0.98 -3.71
C ALA A 179 -10.31 1.52 -4.91
N ASP A 180 -9.58 0.66 -5.64
CA ASP A 180 -8.80 1.07 -6.82
C ASP A 180 -9.75 1.55 -7.94
N ALA A 181 -10.85 0.84 -8.21
CA ALA A 181 -11.83 1.25 -9.22
C ALA A 181 -12.46 2.63 -8.93
N LEU A 182 -12.87 2.88 -7.68
CA LEU A 182 -13.43 4.17 -7.27
C LEU A 182 -12.37 5.28 -7.30
N SER A 183 -11.12 4.98 -6.93
CA SER A 183 -10.00 5.93 -7.00
C SER A 183 -9.67 6.33 -8.44
N GLN A 184 -9.56 5.36 -9.35
CA GLN A 184 -9.33 5.62 -10.78
C GLN A 184 -10.46 6.46 -11.38
N ARG A 185 -11.71 6.16 -11.01
CA ARG A 185 -12.87 6.95 -11.43
C ARG A 185 -12.76 8.42 -10.99
N ALA A 186 -12.30 8.67 -9.77
CA ALA A 186 -12.10 10.02 -9.26
C ALA A 186 -10.96 10.75 -9.99
N VAL A 187 -9.83 10.07 -10.23
CA VAL A 187 -8.66 10.62 -10.93
C VAL A 187 -8.99 11.01 -12.37
N HIS A 188 -9.80 10.20 -13.06
CA HIS A 188 -10.17 10.41 -14.46
C HIS A 188 -11.44 11.25 -14.66
N ALA A 189 -12.05 11.76 -13.58
CA ALA A 189 -13.26 12.56 -13.65
C ALA A 189 -13.03 13.92 -14.32
N ARG A 190 -14.00 14.37 -15.14
CA ARG A 190 -14.08 15.77 -15.58
C ARG A 190 -14.63 16.65 -14.45
N ASP A 191 -14.27 17.94 -14.45
CA ASP A 191 -14.50 18.88 -13.33
C ASP A 191 -15.91 18.85 -12.73
N GLN A 192 -16.96 18.71 -13.55
CA GLN A 192 -18.35 18.73 -13.08
C GLN A 192 -18.71 17.56 -12.13
N ASN A 193 -18.03 16.42 -12.25
CA ASN A 193 -18.31 15.22 -11.45
C ASN A 193 -17.19 14.85 -10.47
N LYS A 194 -16.05 15.56 -10.52
CA LYS A 194 -14.85 15.20 -9.76
C LYS A 194 -15.10 15.18 -8.25
N ALA A 195 -15.75 16.22 -7.72
CA ALA A 195 -16.07 16.29 -6.30
C ALA A 195 -17.07 15.21 -5.84
N GLU A 196 -17.94 14.73 -6.74
CA GLU A 196 -18.82 13.59 -6.45
C GLU A 196 -18.03 12.29 -6.37
N TYR A 197 -17.15 12.02 -7.35
CA TYR A 197 -16.41 10.77 -7.41
C TYR A 197 -15.31 10.67 -6.34
N GLU A 198 -14.67 11.78 -5.99
CA GLU A 198 -13.78 11.85 -4.83
C GLU A 198 -14.53 11.52 -3.55
N ARG A 199 -15.75 12.04 -3.39
CA ARG A 199 -16.61 11.71 -2.24
C ARG A 199 -16.99 10.23 -2.23
N HIS A 200 -17.31 9.62 -3.38
CA HIS A 200 -17.61 8.18 -3.46
C HIS A 200 -16.46 7.31 -2.94
N TYR A 201 -15.23 7.62 -3.36
CA TYR A 201 -14.04 6.91 -2.85
C TYR A 201 -13.87 7.07 -1.33
N LEU A 202 -14.07 8.27 -0.80
CA LEU A 202 -13.95 8.53 0.64
C LEU A 202 -15.07 7.87 1.45
N VAL A 203 -16.32 7.89 0.96
CA VAL A 203 -17.46 7.19 1.57
C VAL A 203 -17.19 5.69 1.64
N PHE A 204 -16.67 5.09 0.56
CA PHE A 204 -16.28 3.69 0.57
C PHE A 204 -15.16 3.41 1.58
N SER A 205 -14.15 4.28 1.67
CA SER A 205 -13.04 4.11 2.63
C SER A 205 -13.54 4.12 4.09
N LEU A 206 -14.48 5.00 4.41
CA LEU A 206 -15.14 5.05 5.73
C LEU A 206 -16.03 3.84 5.98
N LEU A 207 -16.64 3.27 4.93
CA LEU A 207 -17.44 2.06 5.04
C LEU A 207 -16.56 0.86 5.41
N VAL A 208 -15.39 0.73 4.77
CA VAL A 208 -14.42 -0.32 5.08
C VAL A 208 -13.96 -0.24 6.53
N GLN A 209 -13.60 0.96 7.00
CA GLN A 209 -13.20 1.16 8.39
C GLN A 209 -14.35 0.80 9.35
N TRP A 210 -15.59 1.22 9.05
CA TRP A 210 -16.75 0.88 9.87
C TRP A 210 -17.01 -0.62 9.95
N CYS A 211 -16.80 -1.37 8.87
CA CYS A 211 -16.91 -2.83 8.89
C CYS A 211 -15.86 -3.51 9.80
N GLU A 212 -14.79 -2.82 10.18
CA GLU A 212 -13.79 -3.30 11.13
C GLU A 212 -14.12 -2.93 12.59
N GLU A 213 -15.07 -2.02 12.82
CA GLU A 213 -15.49 -1.52 14.14
C GLU A 213 -16.80 -2.22 14.58
N GLU A 214 -16.82 -2.89 15.74
CA GLU A 214 -17.96 -3.74 16.16
C GLU A 214 -19.17 -3.00 16.77
N ASP A 215 -19.05 -1.70 17.06
CA ASP A 215 -19.97 -1.01 17.99
C ASP A 215 -20.85 0.10 17.36
N CYS A 216 -20.95 0.20 16.03
CA CYS A 216 -21.72 1.27 15.38
C CYS A 216 -22.83 0.70 14.48
N SER A 217 -24.07 1.18 14.65
CA SER A 217 -25.17 0.78 13.77
C SER A 217 -25.05 1.40 12.38
N TRP A 218 -25.64 0.75 11.37
CA TRP A 218 -25.68 1.26 10.00
C TRP A 218 -26.26 2.68 9.89
N GLN A 219 -27.27 2.98 10.71
CA GLN A 219 -27.91 4.29 10.70
C GLN A 219 -27.00 5.36 11.32
N GLU A 220 -26.28 5.04 12.39
CA GLU A 220 -25.30 5.94 13.02
C GLU A 220 -24.12 6.22 12.09
N TRP A 221 -23.61 5.19 11.40
CA TRP A 221 -22.55 5.38 10.40
C TRP A 221 -22.98 6.31 9.27
N LYS A 222 -24.20 6.15 8.75
CA LYS A 222 -24.74 7.05 7.71
C LYS A 222 -24.88 8.48 8.22
N GLN A 223 -25.33 8.68 9.46
CA GLN A 223 -25.44 10.01 10.08
C GLN A 223 -24.07 10.66 10.28
N TYR A 224 -23.10 9.89 10.78
CA TYR A 224 -21.71 10.32 10.93
C TYR A 224 -21.11 10.74 9.58
N THR A 225 -21.21 9.87 8.58
CA THR A 225 -20.70 10.11 7.23
C THR A 225 -21.36 11.32 6.57
N ALA A 226 -22.69 11.47 6.72
CA ALA A 226 -23.42 12.63 6.22
C ALA A 226 -22.95 13.94 6.87
N SER A 227 -22.73 13.93 8.18
CA SER A 227 -22.18 15.08 8.92
C SER A 227 -20.79 15.45 8.43
N LEU A 228 -19.89 14.47 8.28
CA LEU A 228 -18.51 14.66 7.85
C LEU A 228 -18.39 15.33 6.46
N PHE A 229 -19.27 14.98 5.52
CA PHE A 229 -19.27 15.57 4.17
C PHE A 229 -20.20 16.78 4.01
N HIS A 230 -20.84 17.24 5.09
CA HIS A 230 -21.88 18.28 5.05
C HIS A 230 -22.99 17.96 4.04
N LYS A 231 -23.48 16.71 4.06
CA LYS A 231 -24.55 16.20 3.20
C LYS A 231 -25.70 15.65 4.04
N THR A 232 -26.82 15.35 3.38
CA THR A 232 -27.93 14.62 4.00
C THR A 232 -27.70 13.12 3.94
N VAL A 233 -28.27 12.36 4.88
CA VAL A 233 -28.27 10.89 4.84
C VAL A 233 -28.77 10.36 3.49
N ARG A 234 -29.84 10.95 2.96
CA ARG A 234 -30.38 10.62 1.63
C ARG A 234 -29.38 10.83 0.49
N THR A 235 -28.44 11.77 0.63
CA THR A 235 -27.36 11.96 -0.35
C THR A 235 -26.33 10.84 -0.25
N ILE A 236 -25.96 10.44 0.97
CA ILE A 236 -25.04 9.31 1.20
C ILE A 236 -25.64 8.01 0.65
N GLU A 237 -26.93 7.75 0.89
CA GLU A 237 -27.62 6.59 0.32
C GLU A 237 -27.58 6.59 -1.21
N ARG A 238 -27.87 7.74 -1.84
CA ARG A 238 -27.76 7.87 -3.30
C ARG A 238 -26.33 7.67 -3.81
N ASP A 239 -25.33 8.10 -3.05
CA ASP A 239 -23.93 7.89 -3.39
C ASP A 239 -23.56 6.40 -3.34
N LEU A 240 -24.03 5.66 -2.33
CA LEU A 240 -23.88 4.21 -2.24
C LEU A 240 -24.54 3.50 -3.43
N ASP A 241 -25.78 3.88 -3.80
CA ASP A 241 -26.47 3.30 -4.97
C ASP A 241 -25.69 3.54 -6.27
N LYS A 242 -25.17 4.76 -6.44
CA LYS A 242 -24.35 5.13 -7.61
C LYS A 242 -23.00 4.40 -7.64
N MET A 243 -22.41 4.14 -6.48
CA MET A 243 -21.19 3.34 -6.37
C MET A 243 -21.46 1.90 -6.79
N ILE A 244 -22.50 1.26 -6.24
CA ILE A 244 -22.88 -0.12 -6.58
C ILE A 244 -23.13 -0.25 -8.08
N LYS A 245 -23.93 0.66 -8.64
CA LYS A 245 -24.21 0.67 -10.09
C LYS A 245 -22.94 0.75 -10.93
N PHE A 246 -22.01 1.64 -10.55
CA PHE A 246 -20.74 1.78 -11.27
C PHE A 246 -19.87 0.52 -11.18
N LEU A 247 -19.80 -0.10 -10.00
CA LEU A 247 -18.99 -1.30 -9.80
C LEU A 247 -19.55 -2.49 -10.60
N GLN A 248 -20.87 -2.62 -10.70
CA GLN A 248 -21.55 -3.59 -11.56
C GLN A 248 -21.30 -3.31 -13.05
N GLU A 249 -21.44 -2.06 -13.49
CA GLU A 249 -21.18 -1.66 -14.88
C GLU A 249 -19.71 -1.86 -15.30
N SER A 250 -18.80 -1.89 -14.32
CA SER A 250 -17.35 -2.05 -14.52
C SER A 250 -16.86 -3.48 -14.25
N ASP A 251 -17.76 -4.43 -13.99
CA ASP A 251 -17.43 -5.84 -13.70
C ASP A 251 -16.44 -6.02 -12.53
N VAL A 252 -16.57 -5.17 -11.50
CA VAL A 252 -15.78 -5.25 -10.26
C VAL A 252 -16.50 -6.09 -9.21
N ILE A 253 -17.83 -6.03 -9.18
CA ILE A 253 -18.73 -6.81 -8.31
C ILE A 253 -19.90 -7.37 -9.11
#